data_AF-A0A7S1MNA4-F1
#
_entry.id   AF-A0A7S1MNA4-F1
#
_cell.length_a   1.000
_cell.length_b   1.000
_cell.length_c   1.000
_cell.angle_alpha   90.00
_cell.angle_beta   90.00
_cell.angle_gamma   90.00
#
_symmetry.space_group_name_H-M   'P 1'
#
loop_
_entity.id
_entity.type
_entity.pdbx_description
1 polymer ?
#
loop_
_entity_poly.entity_id
_entity_poly.type
_entity_poly.pdbx_seq_one_letter_code
_entity_poly.pdbx_strand_id
1 'polypeptide(L)'
;MGGCPLMQASMGDRRPRHTLAFLTWATVSTVTTGQLELEGEAASRRLSTSTTCRLALDNMVLDTNWLRVYNASSRWCRIRLENQMVHCCSISNFPQGTAEGCDASLCVADCRHTHMAGLCPRFGQACLVRRNPFTQTGPFSGVRASDGPLMEVLETFCVPNDCNNGPDRDALMQWYNVRYRSSRTVWQANYDQAVLECDSGVLTIILATIACIAVALCCVPVFFYICVAPREKGRTLVSQAEMNADNPDAVEPLDARSTRDQFMGTGQQALYQ
;
A
#
# COMPACT_ATOMS: atom_id res chain seq x y z
N MET A 1 -27.65 65.35 13.69
CA MET A 1 -27.40 66.34 14.77
C MET A 1 -27.98 65.78 16.05
N GLY A 2 -27.22 65.84 17.15
CA GLY A 2 -27.51 65.21 18.44
C GLY A 2 -26.77 63.87 18.58
N GLY A 3 -25.83 63.66 19.49
CA GLY A 3 -25.43 64.39 20.70
C GLY A 3 -25.14 63.32 21.77
N CYS A 4 -23.89 63.27 22.26
CA CYS A 4 -23.39 62.30 23.24
C CYS A 4 -24.21 62.29 24.56
N PRO A 5 -24.06 61.23 25.37
CA PRO A 5 -23.11 61.38 26.46
C PRO A 5 -22.19 60.18 26.71
N LEU A 6 -20.97 60.56 27.11
CA LEU A 6 -19.99 59.78 27.87
C LEU A 6 -20.60 59.23 29.17
N MET A 7 -20.26 57.99 29.51
CA MET A 7 -20.19 57.58 30.91
C MET A 7 -19.00 56.65 31.15
N GLN A 8 -18.38 56.90 32.30
CA GLN A 8 -17.05 56.49 32.74
C GLN A 8 -17.00 55.10 33.37
N ALA A 9 -15.76 54.59 33.39
CA ALA A 9 -15.13 53.80 34.45
C ALA A 9 -15.64 52.38 34.74
N SER A 10 -14.73 51.42 34.61
CA SER A 10 -14.12 50.81 35.80
C SER A 10 -12.90 49.99 35.40
N MET A 11 -11.76 50.35 35.97
CA MET A 11 -10.59 49.49 36.07
C MET A 11 -11.00 48.17 36.75
N GLY A 12 -10.65 47.06 36.11
CA GLY A 12 -10.82 45.71 36.62
C GLY A 12 -9.64 44.87 36.16
N ASP A 13 -8.48 45.17 36.73
CA ASP A 13 -7.25 44.39 36.61
C ASP A 13 -7.50 42.99 37.19
N ARG A 14 -7.67 41.99 36.31
CA ARG A 14 -7.53 40.57 36.66
C ARG A 14 -6.84 39.87 35.51
N ARG A 15 -5.51 39.87 35.56
CA ARG A 15 -4.68 38.91 34.85
C ARG A 15 -5.04 37.50 35.34
N PRO A 16 -5.52 36.58 34.50
CA PRO A 16 -5.29 35.18 34.76
C PRO A 16 -3.84 34.87 34.35
N ARG A 17 -2.96 34.80 35.34
CA ARG A 17 -1.72 34.02 35.25
C ARG A 17 -2.14 32.55 35.13
N HIS A 18 -2.38 32.10 33.92
CA HIS A 18 -2.25 30.68 33.59
C HIS A 18 -1.05 30.55 32.67
N THR A 19 0.11 30.46 33.31
CA THR A 19 1.25 29.65 32.88
C THR A 19 0.74 28.25 32.56
N LEU A 20 0.26 28.07 31.33
CA LEU A 20 0.19 26.78 30.70
C LEU A 20 1.25 26.80 29.61
N ALA A 21 2.48 26.63 30.07
CA ALA A 21 3.54 26.01 29.29
C ALA A 21 3.12 24.56 29.02
N PHE A 22 2.11 24.37 28.17
CA PHE A 22 1.98 23.12 27.45
C PHE A 22 3.08 23.14 26.41
N LEU A 23 4.20 22.56 26.83
CA LEU A 23 5.20 21.93 25.99
C LEU A 23 4.50 21.13 24.91
N THR A 24 4.18 21.77 23.79
CA THR A 24 3.87 21.12 22.53
C THR A 24 5.16 20.46 22.07
N TRP A 25 5.42 19.26 22.57
CA TRP A 25 6.24 18.28 21.87
C TRP A 25 5.44 17.83 20.65
N ALA A 26 5.31 18.74 19.68
CA ALA A 26 5.09 18.35 18.31
C ALA A 26 6.41 17.70 17.88
N THR A 27 6.53 16.39 18.14
CA THR A 27 7.42 15.56 17.34
C THR A 27 6.88 15.65 15.92
N VAL A 28 7.36 16.66 15.19
CA VAL A 28 7.33 16.69 13.74
C VAL A 28 8.21 15.52 13.34
N SER A 29 7.61 14.34 13.25
CA SER A 29 8.12 13.29 12.39
C SER A 29 8.08 13.91 11.00
N THR A 30 9.20 14.52 10.60
CA THR A 30 9.51 14.80 9.21
C THR A 30 9.38 13.46 8.51
N VAL A 31 8.19 13.21 7.95
CA VAL A 31 8.02 12.24 6.90
C VAL A 31 8.88 12.78 5.79
N THR A 32 10.11 12.28 5.70
CA THR A 32 10.98 12.43 4.56
C THR A 32 10.19 11.89 3.39
N THR A 33 9.47 12.77 2.70
CA THR A 33 8.84 12.47 1.42
C THR A 33 9.95 11.98 0.52
N GLY A 34 9.89 10.69 0.23
CA GLY A 34 10.84 9.96 -0.58
C GLY A 34 11.10 10.71 -1.88
N GLN A 35 12.36 10.63 -2.28
CA GLN A 35 12.93 11.17 -3.49
C GLN A 35 11.99 10.95 -4.69
N LEU A 36 11.67 12.05 -5.37
CA LEU A 36 11.40 12.01 -6.80
C LEU A 36 12.65 11.42 -7.46
N GLU A 37 12.61 10.12 -7.74
CA GLU A 37 13.59 9.47 -8.60
C GLU A 37 13.44 10.10 -9.99
N LEU A 38 14.29 11.10 -10.24
CA LEU A 38 14.68 11.46 -11.59
C LEU A 38 15.08 10.16 -12.29
N GLU A 39 14.40 9.85 -13.39
CA GLU A 39 14.78 8.85 -14.39
C GLU A 39 16.16 9.21 -14.98
N GLY A 40 17.19 9.03 -14.18
CA GLY A 40 18.57 9.05 -14.61
C GLY A 40 18.87 7.64 -15.10
N GLU A 41 19.09 7.53 -16.41
CA GLU A 41 19.61 6.35 -17.09
C GLU A 41 20.88 5.85 -16.36
N ALA A 42 20.67 4.98 -15.38
CA ALA A 42 21.72 4.51 -14.51
C ALA A 42 22.62 3.61 -15.33
N ALA A 43 23.80 4.14 -15.68
CA ALA A 43 24.87 3.41 -16.33
C ALA A 43 25.02 2.03 -15.68
N SER A 44 24.98 0.99 -16.53
CA SER A 44 25.11 -0.44 -16.24
C SER A 44 26.30 -0.76 -15.32
N ARG A 45 26.15 -0.50 -14.00
CA ARG A 45 26.88 -1.26 -12.98
C ARG A 45 26.41 -2.68 -13.17
N ARG A 46 27.34 -3.63 -13.25
CA ARG A 46 27.03 -5.06 -13.40
C ARG A 46 26.00 -5.46 -12.34
N LEU A 47 24.73 -5.46 -12.73
CA LEU A 47 23.60 -5.72 -11.87
C LEU A 47 23.68 -7.20 -11.51
N SER A 48 24.20 -7.49 -10.32
CA SER A 48 24.32 -8.83 -9.80
C SER A 48 23.22 -9.03 -8.78
N THR A 49 22.24 -9.86 -9.13
CA THR A 49 21.23 -10.34 -8.18
C THR A 49 21.87 -11.14 -7.03
N SER A 50 21.31 -11.08 -5.83
CA SER A 50 21.70 -11.91 -4.69
C SER A 50 21.47 -13.40 -4.94
N THR A 51 22.22 -14.26 -4.26
CA THR A 51 22.07 -15.73 -4.38
C THR A 51 20.72 -16.21 -3.88
N THR A 52 20.17 -15.58 -2.84
CA THR A 52 18.84 -15.87 -2.30
C THR A 52 17.74 -15.55 -3.30
N CYS A 53 17.79 -14.37 -3.93
CA CYS A 53 16.84 -14.01 -4.99
C CYS A 53 16.91 -14.99 -6.16
N ARG A 54 18.12 -15.38 -6.61
CA ARG A 54 18.29 -16.35 -7.70
C ARG A 54 17.66 -17.70 -7.37
N LEU A 55 17.90 -18.22 -6.17
CA LEU A 55 17.32 -19.50 -5.72
C LEU A 55 15.79 -19.42 -5.62
N ALA A 56 15.25 -18.32 -5.09
CA ALA A 56 13.81 -18.11 -5.00
C ALA A 56 13.16 -18.03 -6.40
N LEU A 57 13.83 -17.36 -7.34
CA LEU A 57 13.38 -17.29 -8.73
C LEU A 57 13.45 -18.64 -9.44
N ASP A 58 14.54 -19.40 -9.26
CA ASP A 58 14.68 -20.76 -9.79
C ASP A 58 13.58 -21.68 -9.24
N ASN A 59 13.30 -21.63 -7.93
CA ASN A 59 12.23 -22.41 -7.31
C ASN A 59 10.84 -22.06 -7.88
N MET A 60 10.57 -20.77 -8.12
CA MET A 60 9.33 -20.32 -8.75
C MET A 60 9.23 -20.80 -10.20
N VAL A 61 10.30 -20.65 -11.00
CA VAL A 61 10.31 -21.02 -12.43
C VAL A 61 10.26 -22.53 -12.62
N LEU A 62 10.71 -23.33 -11.65
CA LEU A 62 10.61 -24.79 -11.68
C LEU A 62 9.27 -25.32 -11.13
N ASP A 63 8.45 -24.49 -10.47
CA ASP A 63 7.15 -24.91 -9.95
C ASP A 63 6.16 -25.22 -11.08
N THR A 64 5.60 -26.43 -11.06
CA THR A 64 4.70 -26.91 -12.11
C THR A 64 3.41 -26.08 -12.25
N ASN A 65 2.91 -25.50 -11.15
CA ASN A 65 1.72 -24.64 -11.21
C ASN A 65 2.07 -23.31 -11.86
N TRP A 66 3.21 -22.74 -11.49
CA TRP A 66 3.73 -21.53 -12.13
C TRP A 66 3.94 -21.74 -13.63
N LEU A 67 4.63 -22.80 -14.06
CA LEU A 67 4.82 -23.09 -15.50
C LEU A 67 3.49 -23.21 -16.24
N ARG A 68 2.49 -23.89 -15.65
CA ARG A 68 1.17 -24.07 -16.29
C ARG A 68 0.48 -22.72 -16.48
N VAL A 69 0.45 -21.89 -15.44
CA VAL A 69 -0.20 -20.57 -15.50
C VAL A 69 0.59 -19.60 -16.39
N TYR A 70 1.92 -19.62 -16.35
CA TYR A 70 2.80 -18.84 -17.21
C TYR A 70 2.59 -19.15 -18.70
N ASN A 71 2.52 -20.43 -19.06
CA ASN A 71 2.28 -20.83 -20.44
C ASN A 71 0.87 -20.41 -20.92
N ALA A 72 -0.14 -20.52 -20.05
CA ALA A 72 -1.49 -20.05 -20.36
C ALA A 72 -1.54 -18.52 -20.51
N SER A 73 -0.95 -17.77 -19.58
CA SER A 73 -0.91 -16.31 -19.62
C SER A 73 -0.11 -15.79 -20.81
N SER A 74 1.00 -16.44 -21.15
CA SER A 74 1.82 -16.14 -22.33
C SER A 74 1.01 -16.31 -23.63
N ARG A 75 0.33 -17.45 -23.81
CA ARG A 75 -0.51 -17.69 -25.01
C ARG A 75 -1.65 -16.68 -25.12
N TRP A 76 -2.32 -16.39 -24.01
CA TRP A 76 -3.39 -15.40 -23.99
C TRP A 76 -2.88 -13.99 -24.30
N CYS A 77 -1.75 -13.59 -23.71
CA CYS A 77 -1.15 -12.29 -23.97
C CYS A 77 -0.73 -12.16 -25.44
N ARG A 78 -0.19 -13.22 -26.05
CA ARG A 78 0.12 -13.23 -27.48
C ARG A 78 -1.10 -12.87 -28.35
N ILE A 79 -2.26 -13.48 -28.08
CA ILE A 79 -3.50 -13.20 -28.84
C ILE A 79 -3.93 -11.74 -28.63
N ARG A 80 -3.84 -11.24 -27.39
CA ARG A 80 -4.13 -9.83 -27.07
C ARG A 80 -3.20 -8.87 -27.80
N LEU A 81 -1.92 -9.20 -27.84
CA LEU A 81 -0.89 -8.42 -28.51
C LEU A 81 -1.13 -8.39 -30.03
N GLU A 82 -1.40 -9.55 -30.64
CA GLU A 82 -1.78 -9.67 -32.05
C GLU A 82 -3.00 -8.79 -32.37
N ASN A 83 -4.06 -8.86 -31.56
CA ASN A 83 -5.27 -8.05 -31.76
C ASN A 83 -4.99 -6.54 -31.58
N GLN A 84 -4.25 -6.14 -30.55
CA GLN A 84 -3.94 -4.74 -30.30
C GLN A 84 -3.09 -4.15 -31.44
N MET A 85 -2.15 -4.93 -31.96
CA MET A 85 -1.30 -4.52 -33.08
C MET A 85 -2.12 -4.27 -34.37
N VAL A 86 -3.14 -5.09 -34.63
CA VAL A 86 -4.06 -4.90 -35.77
C VAL A 86 -4.88 -3.62 -35.63
N HIS A 87 -5.22 -3.21 -34.40
CA HIS A 87 -6.02 -2.01 -34.15
C HIS A 87 -5.21 -0.73 -34.11
N CYS A 88 -3.98 -0.77 -33.59
CA CYS A 88 -3.17 0.42 -33.36
C CYS A 88 -2.26 0.78 -34.55
N CYS A 89 -1.97 -0.16 -35.45
CA CYS A 89 -1.06 0.00 -36.59
C CYS A 89 -1.82 -0.08 -37.92
N SER A 90 -1.37 0.67 -38.92
CA SER A 90 -1.97 0.65 -40.27
C SER A 90 -1.62 -0.63 -41.04
N ILE A 91 -0.39 -1.11 -40.89
CA ILE A 91 0.11 -2.35 -41.45
C ILE A 91 0.76 -3.14 -40.31
N SER A 92 0.36 -4.41 -40.16
CA SER A 92 0.82 -5.21 -39.04
C SER A 92 1.02 -6.68 -39.47
N ASN A 93 2.16 -7.27 -39.14
CA ASN A 93 2.46 -8.68 -39.36
C ASN A 93 3.22 -9.25 -38.15
N PHE A 94 2.45 -9.80 -37.21
CA PHE A 94 2.97 -10.26 -35.93
C PHE A 94 3.99 -11.41 -36.06
N PRO A 95 3.77 -12.45 -36.89
CA PRO A 95 4.77 -13.49 -37.12
C PRO A 95 6.12 -12.98 -37.61
N GLN A 96 6.13 -11.88 -38.37
CA GLN A 96 7.36 -11.25 -38.88
C GLN A 96 7.92 -10.18 -37.93
N GLY A 97 7.17 -9.83 -36.87
CA GLY A 97 7.52 -8.74 -35.95
C GLY A 97 7.60 -7.38 -36.63
N THR A 98 6.86 -7.20 -37.73
CA THR A 98 6.82 -5.95 -38.49
C THR A 98 5.49 -5.25 -38.25
N ALA A 99 5.56 -3.94 -38.03
CA ALA A 99 4.40 -3.08 -37.91
C ALA A 99 4.78 -1.67 -38.35
N GLU A 100 3.88 -1.00 -39.07
CA GLU A 100 4.07 0.35 -39.60
C GLU A 100 2.88 1.23 -39.23
N GLY A 101 3.13 2.53 -39.08
CA GLY A 101 2.08 3.52 -38.79
C GLY A 101 1.37 3.30 -37.45
N CYS A 102 2.07 2.78 -36.45
CA CYS A 102 1.51 2.59 -35.11
C CYS A 102 1.49 3.91 -34.34
N ASP A 103 0.36 4.25 -33.72
CA ASP A 103 0.28 5.36 -32.78
C ASP A 103 0.80 4.92 -31.40
N ALA A 104 1.89 5.55 -30.96
CA ALA A 104 2.55 5.27 -29.68
C ALA A 104 1.61 5.43 -28.48
N SER A 105 0.67 6.37 -28.56
CA SER A 105 -0.26 6.65 -27.46
C SER A 105 -1.37 5.61 -27.32
N LEU A 106 -1.67 4.87 -28.40
CA LEU A 106 -2.77 3.91 -28.48
C LEU A 106 -2.30 2.46 -28.44
N CYS A 107 -1.01 2.20 -28.65
CA CYS A 107 -0.50 0.83 -28.81
C CYS A 107 0.05 0.21 -27.52
N VAL A 108 -0.74 0.25 -26.44
CA VAL A 108 -0.42 -0.47 -25.20
C VAL A 108 -1.30 -1.71 -25.08
N ALA A 109 -0.67 -2.89 -25.05
CA ALA A 109 -1.37 -4.16 -24.83
C ALA A 109 -1.38 -4.50 -23.33
N ASP A 110 -2.56 -4.38 -22.70
CA ASP A 110 -2.77 -4.84 -21.33
C ASP A 110 -2.96 -6.37 -21.30
N CYS A 111 -1.90 -7.04 -20.84
CA CYS A 111 -1.79 -8.47 -20.65
C CYS A 111 -1.81 -8.88 -19.16
N ARG A 112 -2.45 -8.09 -18.28
CA ARG A 112 -2.64 -8.48 -16.89
C ARG A 112 -3.47 -9.77 -16.80
N HIS A 113 -2.92 -10.79 -16.14
CA HIS A 113 -3.55 -12.11 -16.03
C HIS A 113 -3.95 -12.42 -14.59
N THR A 114 -5.24 -12.43 -14.31
CA THR A 114 -5.81 -12.57 -12.95
C THR A 114 -5.37 -13.84 -12.24
N HIS A 115 -5.34 -14.99 -12.92
CA HIS A 115 -4.88 -16.24 -12.32
C HIS A 115 -3.37 -16.25 -12.05
N MET A 116 -2.58 -15.49 -12.81
CA MET A 116 -1.14 -15.34 -12.52
C MET A 116 -0.99 -14.49 -11.25
N ALA A 117 -1.68 -13.35 -11.19
CA ALA A 117 -1.68 -12.49 -10.03
C ALA A 117 -2.13 -13.22 -8.75
N GLY A 118 -3.16 -14.06 -8.83
CA GLY A 118 -3.64 -14.89 -7.71
C GLY A 118 -2.68 -16.00 -7.28
N LEU A 119 -1.74 -16.42 -8.15
CA LEU A 119 -0.72 -17.40 -7.81
C LEU A 119 0.50 -16.75 -7.13
N CYS A 120 0.81 -15.49 -7.47
CA CYS A 120 2.01 -14.81 -6.98
C CYS A 120 2.17 -14.77 -5.45
N PRO A 121 1.11 -14.67 -4.60
CA PRO A 121 1.22 -14.73 -3.14
C PRO A 121 1.94 -15.97 -2.58
N ARG A 122 2.03 -17.06 -3.35
CA ARG A 122 2.78 -18.26 -2.93
C ARG A 122 4.31 -18.10 -3.00
N PHE A 123 4.78 -17.15 -3.80
CA PHE A 123 6.20 -16.90 -4.05
C PHE A 123 6.63 -15.51 -3.55
N GLY A 124 5.74 -14.53 -3.66
CA GLY A 124 5.94 -13.15 -3.20
C GLY A 124 4.78 -12.27 -3.63
N GLN A 125 5.04 -11.28 -4.48
CA GLN A 125 4.03 -10.31 -4.91
C GLN A 125 3.83 -10.30 -6.42
N ALA A 126 2.64 -9.90 -6.88
CA ALA A 126 2.36 -9.68 -8.28
C ALA A 126 2.81 -8.27 -8.66
N CYS A 127 3.66 -8.17 -9.69
CA CYS A 127 4.08 -6.91 -10.29
C CYS A 127 3.72 -6.89 -11.77
N LEU A 128 3.85 -5.73 -12.38
CA LEU A 128 3.68 -5.54 -13.81
C LEU A 128 5.06 -5.42 -14.46
N VAL A 129 5.25 -6.11 -15.57
CA VAL A 129 6.41 -5.94 -16.43
C VAL A 129 5.96 -5.17 -17.65
N ARG A 130 6.50 -3.97 -17.81
CA ARG A 130 6.36 -3.13 -18.98
C ARG A 130 7.53 -3.40 -19.92
N ARG A 131 7.26 -3.85 -21.15
CA ARG A 131 8.33 -4.17 -22.12
C ARG A 131 7.92 -3.91 -23.56
N ASN A 132 8.94 -3.74 -24.40
CA ASN A 132 8.78 -3.62 -25.85
C ASN A 132 9.01 -4.98 -26.52
N PRO A 133 8.01 -5.58 -27.18
CA PRO A 133 8.11 -6.91 -27.76
C PRO A 133 8.95 -6.94 -29.04
N PHE A 134 9.06 -5.80 -29.74
CA PHE A 134 9.79 -5.66 -31.00
C PHE A 134 10.86 -4.58 -30.85
N THR A 135 12.09 -4.96 -30.53
CA THR A 135 13.24 -4.03 -30.50
C THR A 135 14.32 -4.47 -31.48
N GLN A 136 15.26 -3.57 -31.74
CA GLN A 136 16.37 -3.76 -32.70
C GLN A 136 17.27 -4.96 -32.39
N THR A 137 17.25 -5.55 -31.19
CA THR A 137 18.11 -6.67 -30.81
C THR A 137 17.30 -7.94 -30.61
N GLY A 138 17.04 -8.67 -31.71
CA GLY A 138 16.28 -9.92 -31.66
C GLY A 138 16.04 -10.53 -33.05
N PRO A 139 15.32 -11.66 -33.16
CA PRO A 139 14.94 -12.23 -34.46
C PRO A 139 14.08 -11.26 -35.31
N PHE A 140 13.55 -10.20 -34.70
CA PHE A 140 12.76 -9.14 -35.32
C PHE A 140 13.55 -7.82 -35.52
N SER A 141 14.90 -7.88 -35.46
CA SER A 141 15.86 -6.76 -35.55
C SER A 141 15.83 -5.95 -36.85
N GLY A 142 15.14 -6.41 -37.90
CA GLY A 142 15.14 -5.77 -39.23
C GLY A 142 14.42 -4.42 -39.31
N VAL A 143 13.76 -3.97 -38.24
CA VAL A 143 13.01 -2.71 -38.21
C VAL A 143 13.91 -1.58 -37.70
N ARG A 144 14.09 -0.50 -38.49
CA ARG A 144 14.86 0.68 -38.10
C ARG A 144 14.25 1.29 -36.82
N ALA A 145 15.08 1.71 -35.85
CA ALA A 145 14.60 2.28 -34.58
C ALA A 145 13.74 3.54 -34.74
N SER A 146 13.85 4.24 -35.87
CA SER A 146 13.00 5.39 -36.20
C SER A 146 11.57 4.99 -36.61
N ASP A 147 11.36 3.74 -37.00
CA ASP A 147 10.10 3.19 -37.51
C ASP A 147 9.63 1.97 -36.70
N GLY A 148 10.31 1.66 -35.59
CA GLY A 148 9.99 0.54 -34.71
C GLY A 148 8.65 0.79 -34.01
N PRO A 149 7.81 -0.24 -33.82
CA PRO A 149 6.56 -0.06 -33.11
C PRO A 149 6.87 0.35 -31.66
N LEU A 150 6.41 1.54 -31.28
CA LEU A 150 6.26 2.01 -29.90
C LEU A 150 5.10 1.24 -29.24
N MET A 151 5.14 -0.09 -29.34
CA MET A 151 4.17 -0.98 -28.75
C MET A 151 4.69 -1.44 -27.40
N GLU A 152 3.90 -1.21 -26.38
CA GLU A 152 4.24 -1.62 -25.02
C GLU A 152 3.33 -2.76 -24.58
N VAL A 153 3.89 -3.71 -23.85
CA VAL A 153 3.13 -4.80 -23.23
C VAL A 153 3.22 -4.67 -21.73
N LEU A 154 2.07 -4.72 -21.06
CA LEU A 154 1.96 -4.78 -19.62
C LEU A 154 1.60 -6.21 -19.21
N GLU A 155 2.57 -6.96 -18.69
CA GLU A 155 2.38 -8.37 -18.31
C GLU A 155 2.42 -8.54 -16.79
N THR A 156 1.60 -9.45 -16.25
CA THR A 156 1.75 -9.83 -14.84
C THR A 156 2.97 -10.74 -14.64
N PHE A 157 3.83 -10.39 -13.70
CA PHE A 157 5.00 -11.16 -13.30
C PHE A 157 5.03 -11.34 -11.78
N CYS A 158 5.37 -12.53 -11.31
CA CYS A 158 5.52 -12.78 -9.88
C CYS A 158 6.96 -12.48 -9.46
N VAL A 159 7.13 -11.61 -8.46
CA VAL A 159 8.42 -11.27 -7.89
C VAL A 159 8.54 -11.99 -6.54
N PRO A 160 9.51 -12.91 -6.38
CA PRO A 160 9.73 -13.57 -5.11
C PRO A 160 10.05 -12.56 -3.99
N ASN A 161 9.66 -12.86 -2.76
CA ASN A 161 9.91 -11.96 -1.62
C ASN A 161 11.41 -11.66 -1.43
N ASP A 162 12.27 -12.65 -1.64
CA ASP A 162 13.73 -12.51 -1.54
C ASP A 162 14.34 -11.62 -2.64
N CYS A 163 13.57 -11.28 -3.68
CA CYS A 163 13.95 -10.37 -4.75
C CYS A 163 13.30 -8.97 -4.63
N ASN A 164 12.48 -8.74 -3.60
CA ASN A 164 11.74 -7.48 -3.42
C ASN A 164 12.55 -6.44 -2.63
N ASN A 165 13.82 -6.31 -2.94
CA ASN A 165 14.75 -5.30 -2.46
C ASN A 165 15.23 -4.47 -3.65
N GLY A 166 15.42 -3.16 -3.47
CA GLY A 166 15.76 -2.24 -4.57
C GLY A 166 16.83 -2.78 -5.54
N PRO A 167 18.03 -3.18 -5.05
CA PRO A 167 19.10 -3.65 -5.93
C PRO A 167 18.79 -4.92 -6.72
N ASP A 168 18.15 -5.95 -6.13
CA ASP A 168 17.85 -7.18 -6.86
C ASP A 168 16.63 -7.00 -7.76
N ARG A 169 15.67 -6.16 -7.36
CA ARG A 169 14.48 -5.83 -8.15
C ARG A 169 14.88 -5.17 -9.47
N ASP A 170 15.79 -4.21 -9.42
CA ASP A 170 16.29 -3.50 -10.61
C ASP A 170 17.10 -4.44 -11.53
N ALA A 171 17.80 -5.41 -10.95
CA ALA A 171 18.58 -6.42 -11.66
C ALA A 171 17.74 -7.61 -12.18
N LEU A 172 16.52 -7.79 -11.68
CA LEU A 172 15.75 -9.03 -11.81
C LEU A 172 15.41 -9.33 -13.27
N MET A 173 14.92 -8.34 -14.01
CA MET A 173 14.48 -8.54 -15.39
C MET A 173 15.65 -8.83 -16.33
N GLN A 174 16.80 -8.17 -16.12
CA GLN A 174 18.01 -8.44 -16.87
C GLN A 174 18.54 -9.86 -16.59
N TRP A 175 18.54 -10.27 -15.32
CA TRP A 175 18.94 -11.63 -14.94
C TRP A 175 17.99 -12.69 -15.52
N TYR A 176 16.68 -12.47 -15.41
CA TYR A 176 15.64 -13.35 -15.96
C TYR A 176 15.79 -13.52 -17.48
N ASN A 177 16.02 -12.41 -18.20
CA ASN A 177 16.26 -12.40 -19.63
C ASN A 177 17.45 -13.29 -20.03
N VAL A 178 18.59 -13.18 -19.33
CA VAL A 178 19.78 -13.98 -19.63
C VAL A 178 19.57 -15.45 -19.26
N ARG A 179 19.07 -15.73 -18.05
CA ARG A 179 19.01 -17.09 -17.48
C ARG A 179 17.96 -17.98 -18.13
N TYR A 180 16.77 -17.45 -18.41
CA TYR A 180 15.63 -18.25 -18.90
C TYR A 180 15.31 -17.98 -20.37
N ARG A 181 16.32 -17.61 -21.16
CA ARG A 181 16.17 -17.39 -22.61
C ARG A 181 15.54 -18.57 -23.35
N SER A 182 15.88 -19.80 -22.98
CA SER A 182 15.35 -21.02 -23.61
C SER A 182 13.88 -21.31 -23.27
N SER A 183 13.40 -20.84 -22.13
CA SER A 183 12.01 -21.04 -21.69
C SER A 183 11.04 -20.03 -22.30
N ARG A 184 11.56 -18.97 -22.93
CA ARG A 184 10.77 -17.90 -23.53
C ARG A 184 10.40 -18.23 -24.96
N THR A 185 9.20 -17.82 -25.34
CA THR A 185 8.74 -17.93 -26.73
C THR A 185 9.32 -16.79 -27.59
N VAL A 186 9.27 -16.92 -28.91
CA VAL A 186 9.91 -15.98 -29.84
C VAL A 186 9.44 -14.52 -29.64
N TRP A 187 8.16 -14.29 -29.35
CA TRP A 187 7.61 -12.95 -29.09
C TRP A 187 7.97 -12.40 -27.68
N GLN A 188 8.46 -13.26 -26.80
CA GLN A 188 9.03 -12.94 -25.48
C GLN A 188 10.56 -12.85 -25.52
N ALA A 189 11.18 -12.88 -26.71
CA ALA A 189 12.64 -12.94 -26.82
C ALA A 189 13.32 -11.70 -26.24
N ASN A 190 12.66 -10.53 -26.29
CA ASN A 190 13.23 -9.30 -25.78
C ASN A 190 12.69 -8.94 -24.39
N TYR A 191 13.59 -8.94 -23.41
CA TYR A 191 13.40 -8.40 -22.06
C TYR A 191 14.52 -7.43 -21.69
N ASP A 192 15.34 -6.99 -22.66
CA ASP A 192 16.48 -6.08 -22.38
C ASP A 192 16.02 -4.72 -21.86
N GLN A 193 14.85 -4.27 -22.32
CA GLN A 193 14.20 -3.01 -21.91
C GLN A 193 12.98 -3.24 -21.01
N ALA A 194 12.90 -4.39 -20.34
CA ALA A 194 11.78 -4.68 -19.48
C ALA A 194 11.91 -3.92 -18.14
N VAL A 195 10.93 -3.08 -17.84
CA VAL A 195 10.82 -2.34 -16.58
C VAL A 195 9.81 -3.07 -15.69
N LEU A 196 10.18 -3.25 -14.42
CA LEU A 196 9.35 -3.91 -13.43
C LEU A 196 8.65 -2.86 -12.55
N GLU A 197 7.34 -2.78 -12.65
CA GLU A 197 6.46 -1.91 -11.89
C GLU A 197 5.75 -2.74 -10.81
N CYS A 198 6.25 -2.68 -9.57
CA CYS A 198 5.60 -3.28 -8.42
C CYS A 198 4.79 -2.23 -7.66
N ASP A 199 3.60 -2.60 -7.16
CA ASP A 199 2.90 -1.74 -6.21
C ASP A 199 3.77 -1.62 -4.96
N SER A 200 4.28 -0.41 -4.72
CA SER A 200 5.12 -0.12 -3.57
C SER A 200 4.31 -0.10 -2.26
N GLY A 201 2.98 -0.24 -2.34
CA GLY A 201 2.08 -0.04 -1.20
C GLY A 201 2.11 1.40 -0.69
N VAL A 202 2.80 2.32 -1.37
CA VAL A 202 2.92 3.71 -0.94
C VAL A 202 1.54 4.36 -0.96
N LEU A 203 0.72 4.06 -1.96
CA LEU A 203 -0.65 4.57 -2.03
C LEU A 203 -1.52 4.04 -0.86
N THR A 204 -1.41 2.75 -0.53
CA THR A 204 -2.18 2.17 0.57
C THR A 204 -1.73 2.73 1.92
N ILE A 205 -0.43 2.97 2.11
CA ILE A 205 0.13 3.64 3.28
C ILE A 205 -0.38 5.09 3.37
N ILE A 206 -0.36 5.85 2.26
CA ILE A 206 -0.89 7.23 2.23
C ILE A 206 -2.38 7.26 2.59
N LEU A 207 -3.19 6.36 2.03
CA LEU A 207 -4.62 6.29 2.34
C LEU A 207 -4.88 5.89 3.81
N ALA A 208 -4.13 4.91 4.32
CA ALA A 208 -4.24 4.47 5.71
C ALA A 208 -3.85 5.59 6.70
N THR A 209 -2.77 6.33 6.41
CA THR A 209 -2.34 7.46 7.24
C THR A 209 -3.37 8.59 7.27
N ILE A 210 -3.96 8.95 6.13
CA ILE A 210 -5.04 9.95 6.07
C ILE A 210 -6.25 9.47 6.90
N ALA A 211 -6.63 8.21 6.79
CA ALA A 211 -7.73 7.63 7.56
C ALA A 211 -7.47 7.70 9.07
N CYS A 212 -6.25 7.36 9.52
CA CYS A 212 -5.85 7.45 10.93
C CYS A 212 -5.91 8.89 11.46
N ILE A 213 -5.50 9.89 10.66
CA ILE A 213 -5.59 11.31 11.04
C ILE A 213 -7.06 11.72 11.18
N ALA A 214 -7.93 11.33 10.25
CA ALA A 214 -9.36 11.64 10.31
C ALA A 214 -10.00 11.04 11.58
N VAL A 215 -9.70 9.78 11.90
CA VAL A 215 -10.18 9.13 13.13
C VAL A 215 -9.66 9.86 14.38
N ALA A 216 -8.37 10.24 14.41
CA ALA A 216 -7.81 10.99 15.53
C ALA A 216 -8.53 12.34 15.75
N LEU A 217 -8.83 13.07 14.67
CA LEU A 217 -9.58 14.33 14.73
C LEU A 217 -11.02 14.12 15.22
N CYS A 218 -11.70 13.05 14.81
CA CYS A 218 -13.03 12.69 15.31
C CYS A 218 -13.01 12.27 16.79
N CYS A 219 -11.90 11.71 17.29
CA CYS A 219 -11.75 11.36 18.70
C CYS A 219 -11.55 12.58 19.61
N VAL A 220 -11.04 13.71 19.10
CA VAL A 220 -10.81 14.94 19.90
C VAL A 220 -12.08 15.44 20.61
N PRO A 221 -13.25 15.66 19.95
CA PRO A 221 -14.46 16.12 20.63
C PRO A 221 -15.02 15.09 21.61
N VAL A 222 -14.90 13.80 21.30
CA VAL A 222 -15.32 12.72 22.21
C VAL A 222 -14.46 12.74 23.47
N PHE A 223 -13.15 12.85 23.31
CA PHE A 223 -12.22 12.99 24.43
C PHE A 223 -12.50 14.25 25.25
N PHE A 224 -12.78 15.38 24.59
CA PHE A 224 -13.16 16.62 25.26
C PHE A 224 -14.46 16.45 26.07
N TYR A 225 -15.45 15.76 25.52
CA TYR A 225 -16.71 15.49 26.22
C TYR A 225 -16.54 14.57 27.44
N ILE A 226 -15.65 13.58 27.37
CA ILE A 226 -15.39 12.66 28.48
C ILE A 226 -14.53 13.33 29.57
N CYS A 227 -13.53 14.13 29.19
CA CYS A 227 -12.60 14.73 30.14
C CYS A 227 -13.11 16.03 30.76
N VAL A 228 -13.97 16.78 30.07
CA VAL A 228 -14.65 17.93 30.66
C VAL A 228 -15.88 17.41 31.40
N ALA A 229 -15.69 17.12 32.69
CA ALA A 229 -16.80 16.82 33.59
C ALA A 229 -17.89 17.90 33.41
N PRO A 230 -19.16 17.51 33.19
CA PRO A 230 -20.25 18.48 33.07
C PRO A 230 -20.23 19.31 34.35
N ARG A 231 -20.00 20.62 34.19
CA ARG A 231 -20.10 21.55 35.31
C ARG A 231 -21.56 21.61 35.70
N GLU A 232 -21.98 20.73 36.60
CA GLU A 232 -23.28 20.86 37.25
C GLU A 232 -23.33 22.23 37.93
N LYS A 233 -24.03 23.18 37.28
CA LYS A 233 -24.31 24.48 37.87
C LYS A 233 -25.32 24.27 39.00
N GLY A 234 -24.83 24.15 40.22
CA GLY A 234 -25.66 24.31 41.43
C GLY A 234 -25.90 23.08 42.28
N ARG A 235 -25.29 21.93 41.99
CA ARG A 235 -25.20 20.82 42.95
C ARG A 235 -23.74 20.60 43.30
N THR A 236 -23.36 21.12 44.46
CA THR A 236 -22.17 20.64 45.15
C THR A 236 -22.35 19.15 45.35
N LEU A 237 -21.36 18.36 44.95
CA LEU A 237 -21.23 16.97 45.38
C LEU A 237 -21.48 16.98 46.89
N VAL A 238 -22.62 16.40 47.31
CA VAL A 238 -22.95 16.16 48.71
C VAL A 238 -21.70 15.49 49.27
N SER A 239 -20.95 16.21 50.10
CA SER A 239 -19.70 15.67 50.58
C SER A 239 -20.04 14.38 51.32
N GLN A 240 -19.16 13.38 51.33
CA GLN A 240 -19.45 12.13 52.05
C GLN A 240 -19.81 12.37 53.54
N ALA A 241 -19.48 13.54 54.10
CA ALA A 241 -19.94 13.96 55.42
C ALA A 241 -21.45 14.27 55.48
N GLU A 242 -22.07 14.80 54.43
CA GLU A 242 -23.52 15.05 54.37
C GLU A 242 -24.32 13.78 54.02
N MET A 243 -23.77 12.84 53.24
CA MET A 243 -24.42 11.54 53.00
C MET A 243 -24.57 10.69 54.27
N ASN A 244 -23.73 10.93 55.28
CA ASN A 244 -23.80 10.25 56.58
C ASN A 244 -24.51 11.07 57.67
N ALA A 245 -24.84 12.34 57.41
CA ALA A 245 -25.47 13.21 58.41
C ALA A 245 -26.98 13.00 58.53
N ASP A 246 -27.64 12.53 57.46
CA ASP A 246 -29.10 12.37 57.40
C ASP A 246 -29.61 10.93 57.66
N ASN A 247 -28.73 10.05 58.16
CA ASN A 247 -29.12 8.67 58.49
C ASN A 247 -28.56 8.24 59.87
N PRO A 248 -29.13 8.74 60.99
CA PRO A 248 -28.71 8.33 62.33
C PRO A 248 -29.11 6.88 62.71
N ASP A 249 -29.97 6.19 61.95
CA ASP A 249 -30.60 4.93 62.38
C ASP A 249 -30.56 3.78 61.36
N ALA A 250 -29.43 3.55 60.68
CA ALA A 250 -29.29 2.36 59.83
C ALA A 250 -27.88 1.76 59.84
N VAL A 251 -27.40 1.39 61.04
CA VAL A 251 -26.40 0.33 61.19
C VAL A 251 -27.07 -0.84 61.89
N GLU A 252 -27.88 -1.61 61.16
CA GLU A 252 -28.02 -3.02 61.51
C GLU A 252 -26.73 -3.72 61.08
N PRO A 253 -26.04 -4.44 62.00
CA PRO A 253 -24.84 -5.15 61.66
C PRO A 253 -25.16 -6.24 60.63
N LEU A 254 -24.48 -6.19 59.47
CA LEU A 254 -24.45 -7.32 58.55
C LEU A 254 -23.86 -8.52 59.29
N ASP A 255 -24.71 -9.48 59.63
CA ASP A 255 -24.30 -10.80 60.05
C ASP A 255 -23.40 -11.43 58.97
N ALA A 256 -22.14 -11.63 59.34
CA ALA A 256 -21.06 -12.19 58.52
C ALA A 256 -21.24 -13.69 58.27
N ARG A 257 -22.41 -14.13 57.78
CA ARG A 257 -22.75 -15.55 57.71
C ARG A 257 -23.55 -15.96 56.47
N SER A 258 -23.24 -15.46 55.27
CA SER A 258 -23.74 -16.14 54.05
C SER A 258 -23.05 -15.68 52.76
N THR A 259 -21.79 -16.04 52.52
CA THR A 259 -21.23 -15.95 51.15
C THR A 259 -20.05 -16.89 50.89
N ARG A 260 -19.98 -18.04 51.60
CA ARG A 260 -18.95 -19.06 51.32
C ARG A 260 -19.36 -20.09 50.25
N ASP A 261 -20.62 -20.12 49.82
CA ASP A 261 -21.15 -21.27 49.06
C ASP A 261 -21.54 -21.02 47.59
N GLN A 262 -21.06 -19.95 46.93
CA GLN A 262 -21.45 -19.69 45.52
C GLN A 262 -20.31 -19.56 44.50
N PHE A 263 -19.09 -19.97 44.83
CA PHE A 263 -17.95 -19.92 43.88
C PHE A 263 -17.32 -21.28 43.57
N MET A 264 -18.14 -22.33 43.49
CA MET A 264 -17.73 -23.64 42.98
C MET A 264 -18.80 -24.18 42.02
N GLY A 265 -18.46 -24.26 40.73
CA GLY A 265 -19.30 -24.78 39.66
C GLY A 265 -19.85 -23.63 38.82
N THR A 266 -19.63 -23.54 37.52
CA THR A 266 -19.44 -24.58 36.50
C THR A 266 -19.03 -23.85 35.22
N GLY A 267 -18.10 -24.40 34.42
CA GLY A 267 -17.88 -23.85 33.07
C GLY A 267 -16.60 -24.20 32.35
N GLN A 268 -15.93 -25.29 32.69
CA GLN A 268 -14.92 -25.91 31.85
C GLN A 268 -15.67 -26.84 30.88
N GLN A 269 -15.89 -26.44 29.62
CA GLN A 269 -16.09 -27.32 28.45
C GLN A 269 -16.50 -26.53 27.19
N ALA A 270 -15.65 -26.56 26.16
CA ALA A 270 -15.99 -26.79 24.74
C ALA A 270 -14.76 -26.42 23.87
N LEU A 271 -13.96 -27.39 23.44
CA LEU A 271 -14.08 -28.11 22.14
C LEU A 271 -13.57 -27.23 20.98
N TYR A 272 -12.34 -27.41 20.50
CA TYR A 272 -11.95 -28.43 19.49
C TYR A 272 -13.01 -28.60 18.39
N GLN A 273 -12.86 -27.81 17.31
CA GLN A 273 -12.91 -28.28 15.92
C GLN A 273 -11.91 -27.47 15.10
#